data_AF-A0A9E5KHD7-F1
#
_entry.id   AF-A0A9E5KHD7-F1
#
_cell.length_a   1.000
_cell.length_b   1.000
_cell.length_c   1.000
_cell.angle_alpha   90.00
_cell.angle_beta   90.00
_cell.angle_gamma   90.00
#
_symmetry.space_group_name_H-M   'P 1'
#
loop_
_entity.id
_entity.type
_entity.pdbx_description
1 polymer ?
#
loop_
_entity_poly.entity_id
_entity_poly.type
_entity_poly.pdbx_seq_one_letter_code
_entity_poly.pdbx_strand_id
1 'polypeptide(L)'
;TDIPHFSTTDWTWAKGALQTVDRPYGPLLNLLHHGIGSTHVCHHINPRIPHYNAWYASALLKNNFPDLVRYDSTPIHKALWRIATRCTVVSQRGGIDGYFYQPKPSI
;
A
#
# COMPACT_ATOMS: atom_id res chain seq x y z
N THR A 1 -6.21 8.47 -5.13
CA THR A 1 -6.14 7.17 -4.42
C THR A 1 -7.10 7.21 -3.26
N ASP A 2 -7.42 6.07 -2.67
CA ASP A 2 -8.21 5.93 -1.43
C ASP A 2 -7.30 5.72 -0.19
N ILE A 3 -5.99 5.91 -0.36
CA ILE A 3 -5.00 5.79 0.71
C ILE A 3 -4.82 7.16 1.39
N PRO A 4 -5.15 7.29 2.69
CA PRO A 4 -4.96 8.52 3.44
C PRO A 4 -3.49 8.82 3.73
N HIS A 5 -3.14 10.09 3.58
CA HIS A 5 -1.95 10.71 4.12
C HIS A 5 -2.33 11.39 5.43
N PHE A 6 -1.76 10.92 6.53
CA PHE A 6 -2.05 11.46 7.85
C PHE A 6 -1.15 12.67 8.15
N SER A 7 -1.72 13.63 8.87
CA SER A 7 -0.95 14.73 9.46
C SER A 7 0.00 14.18 10.53
N THR A 8 0.98 14.97 10.95
CA THR A 8 1.90 14.59 12.03
C THR A 8 1.17 14.23 13.33
N THR A 9 0.05 14.90 13.64
CA THR A 9 -0.74 14.66 14.86
C THR A 9 -1.61 13.40 14.77
N ASP A 10 -2.06 13.04 13.57
CA ASP A 10 -2.96 11.89 13.37
C ASP A 10 -2.21 10.59 13.06
N TRP A 11 -0.95 10.70 12.62
CA TRP A 11 -0.13 9.58 12.22
C TRP A 11 0.33 8.74 13.42
N THR A 12 0.31 7.43 13.24
CA THR A 12 1.00 6.48 14.12
C THR A 12 1.70 5.44 13.27
N TRP A 13 2.67 4.72 13.84
CA TRP A 13 3.36 3.64 13.15
C TRP A 13 2.37 2.62 12.56
N ALA A 14 1.38 2.18 13.35
CA ALA A 14 0.40 1.18 12.91
C ALA A 14 -0.48 1.73 11.77
N LYS A 15 -0.98 2.96 11.89
CA LYS A 15 -1.77 3.60 10.83
C LYS A 15 -0.98 3.66 9.52
N GLY A 16 0.29 4.10 9.58
CA GLY A 16 1.17 4.21 8.43
C GLY A 16 1.49 2.85 7.79
N ALA A 17 1.93 1.87 8.58
CA ALA A 17 2.30 0.54 8.09
C ALA A 17 1.13 -0.15 7.36
N LEU A 18 -0.09 -0.03 7.90
CA LEU A 18 -1.31 -0.59 7.31
C LEU A 18 -1.81 0.17 6.05
N GLN A 19 -1.29 1.36 5.75
CA GLN A 19 -1.58 2.06 4.49
C GLN A 19 -0.73 1.58 3.31
N THR A 20 0.30 0.77 3.56
CA THR A 20 1.06 0.14 2.47
C THR A 20 0.19 -0.89 1.75
N VAL A 21 0.61 -1.30 0.55
CA VAL A 21 -0.23 -2.11 -0.35
C VAL A 21 0.54 -3.32 -0.82
N ASP A 22 -0.05 -4.50 -0.66
CA ASP A 22 0.40 -5.72 -1.30
C ASP A 22 0.07 -5.67 -2.80
N ARG A 23 1.11 -5.73 -3.64
CA ARG A 23 1.01 -5.75 -5.10
C ARG A 23 1.80 -6.94 -5.67
N PRO A 24 1.15 -7.86 -6.40
CA PRO A 24 1.86 -8.93 -7.10
C PRO A 24 2.68 -8.36 -8.26
N TYR A 25 3.99 -8.60 -8.26
CA TYR A 25 4.86 -8.05 -9.31
C TYR A 25 5.03 -8.97 -10.52
N GLY A 26 4.42 -10.16 -10.48
CA GLY A 26 4.62 -11.20 -11.47
C GLY A 26 5.92 -11.98 -11.25
N PRO A 27 6.14 -13.10 -11.96
CA PRO A 27 7.17 -14.09 -11.62
C PRO A 27 8.60 -13.54 -11.58
N LEU A 28 9.01 -12.79 -12.61
CA LEU A 28 10.37 -12.26 -12.73
C LEU A 28 10.71 -11.28 -11.61
N LEU A 29 9.85 -10.28 -11.39
CA LEU A 29 10.08 -9.27 -10.36
C LEU A 29 9.85 -9.82 -8.96
N ASN A 30 8.98 -10.81 -8.78
CA ASN A 30 8.86 -11.54 -7.51
C ASN A 30 10.14 -12.31 -7.18
N LEU A 31 10.78 -12.94 -8.17
CA LEU A 31 12.06 -13.61 -7.96
C LEU A 31 13.14 -12.61 -7.54
N LEU A 32 13.30 -11.51 -8.28
CA LEU A 32 14.34 -10.50 -8.02
C LEU A 32 14.12 -9.74 -6.70
N HIS A 33 12.87 -9.50 -6.31
CA HIS A 33 12.54 -8.79 -5.06
C HIS A 33 12.09 -9.71 -3.93
N HIS A 34 12.35 -11.02 -4.02
CA HIS A 34 11.97 -12.01 -3.00
C HIS A 34 10.49 -11.94 -2.55
N GLY A 35 9.58 -11.62 -3.47
CA GLY A 35 8.15 -11.52 -3.17
C GLY A 35 7.73 -10.33 -2.30
N ILE A 36 8.63 -9.37 -2.04
CA ILE A 36 8.34 -8.25 -1.13
C ILE A 36 7.11 -7.44 -1.53
N GLY A 37 6.84 -7.30 -2.84
CA GLY A 37 5.63 -6.62 -3.31
C GLY A 37 4.35 -7.29 -2.84
N SER A 38 4.31 -8.62 -2.82
CA SER A 38 3.12 -9.39 -2.42
C SER A 38 2.97 -9.54 -0.90
N THR A 39 4.01 -9.19 -0.15
CA THR A 39 4.11 -9.30 1.30
C THR A 39 4.42 -7.96 1.97
N HIS A 40 4.19 -6.87 1.24
CA HIS A 40 4.68 -5.53 1.56
C HIS A 40 4.08 -5.01 2.87
N VAL A 41 2.79 -5.23 3.11
CA VAL A 41 2.15 -4.84 4.37
C VAL A 41 2.80 -5.57 5.55
N CYS A 42 3.02 -6.88 5.41
CA CYS A 42 3.70 -7.66 6.46
C CYS A 42 5.13 -7.17 6.69
N HIS A 43 5.86 -6.81 5.63
CA HIS A 43 7.19 -6.25 5.74
C HIS A 43 7.20 -4.94 6.54
N HIS A 44 6.25 -4.04 6.34
CA HIS A 44 6.15 -2.81 7.13
C HIS A 44 5.70 -3.04 8.57
N ILE A 45 4.83 -4.03 8.80
CA ILE A 45 4.39 -4.41 10.15
C ILE A 45 5.51 -5.07 10.95
N ASN A 46 6.32 -5.93 10.34
CA ASN A 46 7.48 -6.50 10.99
C ASN A 46 8.58 -6.86 9.98
N PRO A 47 9.52 -5.95 9.72
CA PRO A 47 10.57 -6.16 8.73
C PRO A 47 11.61 -7.20 9.16
N ARG A 48 11.57 -7.66 10.42
CA ARG A 48 12.45 -8.74 10.91
C ARG A 48 12.02 -10.12 10.43
N ILE A 49 10.79 -10.26 9.94
CA ILE A 49 10.32 -11.53 9.35
C ILE A 49 11.07 -11.73 8.03
N PRO A 50 11.83 -12.84 7.88
CA PRO A 50 12.57 -13.07 6.65
C PRO A 50 11.62 -13.38 5.48
N HIS A 51 12.04 -13.05 4.25
CA HIS A 51 11.20 -13.15 3.06
C HIS A 51 10.60 -14.54 2.81
N TYR A 52 11.31 -15.62 3.18
CA TYR A 52 10.81 -16.99 3.07
C TYR A 52 9.66 -17.31 4.04
N ASN A 53 9.55 -16.59 5.17
CA ASN A 53 8.43 -16.68 6.11
C ASN A 53 7.37 -15.57 5.88
N ALA A 54 7.71 -14.52 5.14
CA ALA A 54 6.84 -13.37 4.92
C ALA A 54 5.53 -13.76 4.23
N TRP A 55 5.54 -14.75 3.32
CA TRP A 55 4.33 -15.25 2.66
C TRP A 55 3.32 -15.84 3.65
N TYR A 56 3.80 -16.69 4.56
CA TYR A 56 2.97 -17.30 5.58
C TYR A 56 2.44 -16.23 6.56
N ALA A 57 3.30 -15.33 7.01
CA ALA A 57 2.91 -14.22 7.89
C ALA A 57 1.88 -13.27 7.22
N SER A 58 2.06 -12.94 5.94
CA SER A 58 1.09 -12.16 5.16
C SER A 58 -0.26 -12.87 5.04
N ALA A 59 -0.28 -14.19 4.84
CA ALA A 59 -1.53 -14.95 4.79
C ALA A 59 -2.26 -14.91 6.14
N LEU A 60 -1.53 -15.07 7.25
CA LEU A 60 -2.09 -14.92 8.60
C LEU A 60 -2.63 -13.51 8.84
N LEU A 61 -1.88 -12.48 8.45
CA LEU A 61 -2.31 -11.09 8.60
C LEU A 61 -3.62 -10.82 7.84
N LYS A 62 -3.71 -11.27 6.58
CA LYS A 62 -4.93 -11.15 5.74
C LYS A 62 -6.11 -11.91 6.33
N ASN A 63 -5.88 -13.11 6.86
CA ASN A 63 -6.95 -13.93 7.42
C ASN A 63 -7.52 -13.34 8.72
N ASN A 64 -6.66 -12.78 9.58
CA ASN A 64 -7.08 -12.23 10.87
C ASN A 64 -7.56 -10.77 10.79
N PHE A 65 -7.06 -10.00 9.82
CA PHE A 65 -7.36 -8.57 9.67
C PHE A 65 -7.67 -8.20 8.20
N PRO A 66 -8.69 -8.83 7.57
CA PRO A 66 -8.96 -8.67 6.14
C PRO A 66 -9.23 -7.21 5.75
N ASP A 67 -9.90 -6.44 6.61
CA ASP A 67 -10.26 -5.04 6.35
C ASP A 67 -9.08 -4.06 6.49
N LEU A 68 -7.98 -4.49 7.12
CA LEU A 68 -6.80 -3.65 7.35
C LEU A 68 -5.72 -3.85 6.30
N VAL A 69 -5.69 -5.01 5.63
CA VAL A 69 -4.66 -5.35 4.65
C VAL A 69 -5.09 -4.88 3.27
N ARG A 70 -4.35 -3.92 2.71
CA ARG A 70 -4.60 -3.42 1.36
C ARG A 70 -3.94 -4.30 0.30
N TYR A 71 -4.68 -4.55 -0.77
CA TYR A 71 -4.23 -5.33 -1.91
C TYR A 71 -4.62 -4.65 -3.23
N ASP A 72 -3.70 -4.59 -4.18
CA ASP A 72 -3.94 -4.04 -5.52
C ASP A 72 -3.30 -4.95 -6.58
N SER A 73 -4.15 -5.67 -7.31
CA SER A 73 -3.72 -6.56 -8.40
C SER A 73 -3.47 -5.86 -9.73
N THR A 74 -3.54 -4.51 -9.78
CA THR A 74 -3.21 -3.77 -10.99
C THR A 74 -1.77 -4.09 -11.41
N PRO A 75 -1.51 -4.50 -12.67
CA PRO A 75 -0.14 -4.69 -13.16
C PRO A 75 0.73 -3.45 -12.90
N ILE A 76 1.95 -3.65 -12.42
CA ILE A 76 2.81 -2.56 -11.93
C ILE A 76 2.93 -1.41 -12.93
N HIS A 77 3.15 -1.69 -14.21
CA HIS A 77 3.29 -0.66 -15.24
C HIS A 77 2.05 0.23 -15.36
N LYS A 78 0.84 -0.35 -15.22
CA LYS A 78 -0.42 0.43 -15.21
C LYS A 78 -0.57 1.22 -13.93
N ALA A 79 -0.21 0.63 -12.79
CA ALA A 79 -0.26 1.32 -11.50
C ALA A 79 0.71 2.51 -11.47
N LEU A 80 1.94 2.32 -11.94
CA LEU A 80 2.95 3.38 -12.07
C LEU A 80 2.46 4.50 -12.99
N TRP A 81 1.95 4.16 -14.18
CA TRP A 81 1.40 5.15 -15.10
C TRP A 81 0.25 5.95 -14.47
N ARG A 82 -0.69 5.26 -13.81
CA ARG A 82 -1.81 5.90 -13.10
C ARG A 82 -1.34 6.86 -12.01
N ILE A 83 -0.34 6.46 -11.21
CA ILE A 83 0.20 7.31 -10.15
C ILE A 83 0.88 8.54 -10.76
N ALA A 84 1.74 8.33 -11.76
CA ALA A 84 2.47 9.40 -12.43
C ALA A 84 1.56 10.43 -13.13
N THR A 85 0.38 10.01 -13.60
CA THR A 85 -0.51 10.87 -14.39
C THR A 85 -1.74 11.40 -13.63
N ARG A 86 -2.18 10.73 -12.57
CA ARG A 86 -3.45 11.04 -11.88
C ARG A 86 -3.32 11.38 -10.39
N CYS A 87 -2.13 11.34 -9.81
CA CYS A 87 -1.92 11.64 -8.38
C CYS A 87 -1.07 12.90 -8.23
N THR A 88 -1.66 14.06 -8.57
CA THR A 88 -0.90 15.32 -8.70
C THR A 88 -1.12 16.31 -7.56
N VAL A 89 -2.29 16.27 -6.92
CA VAL A 89 -2.65 17.19 -5.83
C VAL A 89 -3.02 16.39 -4.60
N VAL A 90 -2.66 16.88 -3.42
CA VAL A 90 -3.07 16.30 -2.13
C VAL A 90 -4.07 17.26 -1.49
N SER A 91 -5.27 16.77 -1.18
CA SER A 91 -6.31 17.58 -0.54
C SER A 91 -7.15 16.75 0.42
N GLN A 92 -7.77 17.42 1.38
CA GLN A 92 -8.70 16.79 2.31
C GLN A 92 -10.01 16.51 1.58
N ARG A 93 -10.55 15.30 1.76
CA ARG A 93 -11.89 14.95 1.27
C ARG A 93 -12.86 15.22 2.42
N GLY A 94 -13.84 16.10 2.20
CA GLY A 94 -14.80 16.49 3.24
C GLY A 94 -15.41 15.27 3.95
N GLY A 95 -15.36 15.26 5.30
CA GLY A 95 -15.93 14.21 6.15
C GLY A 95 -15.08 12.95 6.35
N ILE A 96 -13.86 12.89 5.81
CA ILE A 96 -12.95 11.75 6.00
C ILE A 96 -11.60 12.26 6.52
N ASP A 97 -11.09 11.64 7.59
CA ASP A 97 -9.79 11.98 8.16
C ASP A 97 -8.64 11.64 7.20
N GLY A 98 -7.69 12.56 7.10
CA GLY A 98 -6.52 12.45 6.24
C GLY A 98 -6.65 13.18 4.89
N TYR A 99 -5.52 13.22 4.19
CA TYR A 99 -5.39 13.86 2.88
C TYR A 99 -5.21 12.82 1.79
N PHE A 100 -5.72 13.06 0.59
CA PHE A 100 -5.75 12.06 -0.47
C PHE A 100 -5.19 12.64 -1.76
N TYR A 101 -4.46 11.80 -2.53
CA TYR A 101 -4.04 12.17 -3.87
C TYR A 101 -5.24 12.21 -4.82
N GLN A 102 -5.34 13.30 -5.56
CA GLN A 102 -6.37 13.57 -6.55
C GLN A 102 -5.73 13.99 -7.90
N PRO A 103 -6.44 13.75 -9.03
CA PRO A 103 -6.05 14.32 -10.30
C PRO A 103 -6.07 15.85 -10.26
N LYS A 104 -5.35 16.49 -11.19
CA LYS A 104 -5.38 17.94 -11.33
C LYS A 104 -6.83 18.36 -11.63
N PRO A 105 -7.37 19.39 -10.95
CA PRO A 105 -8.69 19.92 -11.29
C PRO A 105 -8.71 20.29 -12.77
N SER A 106 -9.76 19.86 -13.48
CA SER A 106 -10.05 20.39 -14.82
C SER A 106 -10.34 21.88 -14.68
N ILE A 107 -9.53 22.69 -15.37
CA ILE A 107 -9.69 24.15 -15.50
C ILE A 107 -10.95 24.43 -16.30
#